data_AF-A0A2V9NUH1-F1
#
_entry.id   AF-A0A2V9NUH1-F1
#
_cell.length_a   1.000
_cell.length_b   1.000
_cell.length_c   1.000
_cell.angle_alpha   90.00
_cell.angle_beta   90.00
_cell.angle_gamma   90.00
#
_symmetry.space_group_name_H-M   'P 1'
#
loop_
_entity.id
_entity.type
_entity.pdbx_description
1 polymer ?
#
loop_
_entity_poly.entity_id
_entity_poly.type
_entity_poly.pdbx_seq_one_letter_code
_entity_poly.pdbx_strand_id
1 'polypeptide(L)'
;MAGIFFCRAEVANDQHPDHDVQAGEFLIAEVYMHIRRNPKLWPNTALLVVYDEHGGLYDHVPPPACKPDKFHSSEADPGTNQPFKFDRLGVRVPAILISPWIPRNTVVDRVFDHASIPATLAKFFLADDPNRSPREINADVFIEPNVAPVDANRNLLSLANMRDDCPTFDV
;
A
#
# COMPACT_ATOMS: atom_id res chain seq x y z
N MET A 1 -1.14 5.29 -15.43
CA MET A 1 -0.56 6.58 -15.03
C MET A 1 -1.67 7.46 -14.46
N ALA A 2 -1.80 7.49 -13.14
CA ALA A 2 -2.64 8.44 -12.39
C ALA A 2 -2.16 8.43 -10.93
N GLY A 3 -1.05 9.10 -10.66
CA GLY A 3 -0.63 9.44 -9.31
C GLY A 3 -1.31 10.74 -8.87
N ILE A 4 -1.69 10.83 -7.60
CA ILE A 4 -2.25 12.06 -7.03
C ILE A 4 -1.09 13.05 -6.85
N PHE A 5 -1.13 14.15 -7.62
CA PHE A 5 -0.14 15.22 -7.64
C PHE A 5 -0.58 16.37 -6.74
N PHE A 6 0.25 16.76 -5.76
CA PHE A 6 0.09 18.03 -5.05
C PHE A 6 1.10 19.05 -5.60
N CYS A 7 0.57 20.02 -6.37
CA CYS A 7 1.33 21.06 -7.05
C CYS A 7 1.76 22.16 -6.07
N ARG A 8 3.04 22.17 -5.69
CA ARG A 8 3.78 23.41 -5.38
C ARG A 8 4.84 23.51 -6.48
N ALA A 9 4.86 24.62 -7.21
CA ALA A 9 5.38 24.73 -8.57
C ALA A 9 6.79 24.15 -8.81
N GLU A 10 6.90 23.41 -9.92
CA GLU A 10 8.08 23.09 -10.77
C GLU A 10 8.92 21.82 -10.55
N VAL A 11 8.84 21.09 -9.44
CA VAL A 11 9.63 19.83 -9.27
C VAL A 11 8.70 18.62 -9.12
N ALA A 12 8.92 17.59 -9.94
CA ALA A 12 8.22 16.32 -9.78
C ALA A 12 8.65 15.64 -8.47
N ASN A 13 7.68 15.14 -7.72
CA ASN A 13 7.85 14.66 -6.33
C ASN A 13 7.26 13.26 -6.14
N ASP A 14 7.23 12.46 -7.21
CA ASP A 14 6.69 11.09 -7.25
C ASP A 14 7.77 10.00 -7.05
N GLN A 15 9.04 10.41 -6.91
CA GLN A 15 10.21 9.52 -6.82
C GLN A 15 10.42 8.62 -8.05
N HIS A 16 9.85 9.01 -9.20
CA HIS A 16 10.08 8.29 -10.46
C HIS A 16 11.56 8.32 -10.88
N PRO A 17 12.09 7.26 -11.53
CA PRO A 17 13.46 7.23 -12.02
C PRO A 17 13.74 8.31 -13.07
N ASP A 18 14.34 9.42 -12.63
CA ASP A 18 14.76 10.63 -13.38
C ASP A 18 14.47 11.91 -12.57
N HIS A 19 13.61 11.82 -11.56
CA HIS A 19 13.30 12.88 -10.62
C HIS A 19 14.17 12.83 -9.35
N ASP A 20 14.27 13.95 -8.62
CA ASP A 20 14.95 13.99 -7.32
C ASP A 20 14.10 13.31 -6.25
N VAL A 21 14.59 12.18 -5.75
CA VAL A 21 13.93 11.40 -4.68
C VAL A 21 13.68 12.23 -3.41
N GLN A 22 14.51 13.25 -3.15
CA GLN A 22 14.37 14.12 -1.98
C GLN A 22 13.09 14.96 -2.05
N ALA A 23 12.64 15.34 -3.24
CA ALA A 23 11.38 16.08 -3.40
C ALA A 23 10.18 15.21 -2.99
N GLY A 24 10.22 13.91 -3.31
CA GLY A 24 9.19 12.96 -2.85
C GLY A 24 9.28 12.66 -1.35
N GLU A 25 10.48 12.53 -0.79
CA GLU A 25 10.66 12.40 0.67
C GLU A 25 10.09 13.62 1.41
N PHE A 26 10.31 14.83 0.87
CA PHE A 26 9.77 16.06 1.42
C PHE A 26 8.23 16.08 1.38
N LEU A 27 7.63 15.65 0.26
CA LEU A 27 6.17 15.53 0.14
C LEU A 27 5.60 14.56 1.19
N ILE A 28 6.23 13.38 1.35
CA ILE A 28 5.81 12.40 2.34
C ILE A 28 5.92 12.99 3.76
N ALA A 29 7.01 13.69 4.05
CA ALA A 29 7.24 14.32 5.35
C ALA A 29 6.23 15.45 5.62
N GLU A 30 5.92 16.31 4.64
CA GLU A 30 4.89 17.35 4.75
C GLU A 30 3.51 16.75 5.06
N VAL A 31 3.08 15.75 4.28
CA VAL A 31 1.79 15.07 4.49
C VAL A 31 1.73 14.43 5.87
N TYR A 32 2.78 13.70 6.26
CA TYR A 32 2.88 13.10 7.59
C TYR A 32 2.76 14.17 8.68
N MET A 33 3.49 15.29 8.57
CA MET A 33 3.50 16.33 9.58
C MET A 33 2.16 17.06 9.69
N HIS A 34 1.45 17.26 8.57
CA HIS A 34 0.09 17.81 8.58
C HIS A 34 -0.90 16.92 9.32
N ILE A 35 -0.80 15.59 9.14
CA ILE A 35 -1.63 14.63 9.88
C ILE A 35 -1.21 14.60 11.36
N ARG A 36 0.09 14.50 11.64
CA ARG A 36 0.68 14.34 12.99
C ARG A 36 0.46 15.54 13.91
N ARG A 37 0.50 16.76 13.36
CA ARG A 37 0.29 18.02 14.11
C ARG A 37 -1.20 18.29 14.38
N ASN A 38 -2.11 17.63 13.65
CA ASN A 38 -3.53 17.81 13.83
C ASN A 38 -4.11 16.81 14.86
N PRO A 39 -4.50 17.27 16.07
CA PRO A 39 -4.97 16.38 17.14
C PRO A 39 -6.29 15.66 16.81
N LYS A 40 -7.05 16.14 15.82
CA LYS A 40 -8.29 15.49 15.36
C LYS A 40 -8.00 14.40 14.32
N LEU A 41 -7.03 14.60 13.45
CA LEU A 41 -6.68 13.65 12.38
C LEU A 41 -5.78 12.53 12.88
N TRP A 42 -4.76 12.85 13.68
CA TRP A 42 -3.75 11.89 14.14
C TRP A 42 -4.35 10.59 14.73
N PRO A 43 -5.28 10.62 15.70
CA PRO A 43 -5.86 9.39 16.26
C PRO A 43 -6.78 8.64 15.28
N ASN A 44 -7.21 9.25 14.18
CA ASN A 44 -8.21 8.70 13.27
C ASN A 44 -7.66 8.40 11.86
N THR A 45 -6.34 8.40 11.68
CA THR A 45 -5.70 8.24 10.37
C THR A 45 -4.74 7.05 10.35
N ALA A 46 -4.78 6.31 9.24
CA ALA A 46 -3.73 5.41 8.83
C ALA A 46 -3.22 5.90 7.46
N LEU A 47 -1.98 6.36 7.41
CA LEU A 47 -1.33 6.81 6.18
C LEU A 47 -0.60 5.63 5.55
N LEU A 48 -0.97 5.26 4.33
CA LEU A 48 -0.32 4.21 3.55
C LEU A 48 0.53 4.86 2.45
N VAL A 49 1.83 4.57 2.45
CA VAL A 49 2.77 4.98 1.40
C VAL A 49 3.18 3.72 0.63
N VAL A 50 2.92 3.71 -0.67
CA VAL A 50 3.17 2.59 -1.58
C VAL A 50 3.68 3.10 -2.92
N TYR A 51 4.40 2.25 -3.64
CA TYR A 51 4.93 2.54 -4.97
C TYR A 51 4.20 1.68 -5.99
N ASP A 52 3.83 2.24 -7.13
CA ASP A 52 3.06 1.54 -8.17
C ASP A 52 3.90 0.53 -8.95
N GLU A 53 5.21 0.75 -9.05
CA GLU A 53 6.18 -0.19 -9.59
C GLU A 53 7.56 -0.12 -8.92
N HIS A 54 8.45 -1.03 -9.33
CA HIS A 54 9.80 -1.17 -8.80
C HIS A 54 10.85 -0.29 -9.51
N GLY A 55 10.44 0.47 -10.54
CA GLY A 55 11.30 1.40 -11.29
C GLY A 55 12.44 0.72 -12.07
N GLY A 56 12.34 -0.58 -12.37
CA GLY A 56 13.38 -1.32 -13.09
C GLY A 56 14.60 -1.71 -12.25
N LEU A 57 14.58 -1.45 -10.94
CA LEU A 57 15.69 -1.79 -10.04
C LEU A 57 15.70 -3.28 -9.68
N TYR A 58 16.87 -3.85 -9.45
CA TYR A 58 16.99 -5.26 -9.09
C TYR A 58 16.41 -5.55 -7.70
N ASP A 59 15.57 -6.58 -7.61
CA ASP A 59 15.15 -7.21 -6.36
C ASP A 59 15.52 -8.70 -6.37
N HIS A 60 16.02 -9.20 -5.25
CA HIS A 60 16.50 -10.57 -5.15
C HIS A 60 15.40 -11.62 -4.96
N VAL A 61 14.18 -11.21 -4.60
CA VAL A 61 13.07 -12.13 -4.35
C VAL A 61 12.33 -12.39 -5.65
N PRO A 62 12.29 -13.64 -6.13
CA PRO A 62 11.48 -13.99 -7.29
C PRO A 62 10.01 -13.66 -7.03
N PRO A 63 9.28 -13.08 -8.00
CA PRO A 63 7.87 -12.79 -7.83
C PRO A 63 7.07 -14.05 -7.46
N PRO A 64 6.30 -14.04 -6.36
CA PRO A 64 5.57 -15.21 -5.90
C PRO A 64 4.39 -15.54 -6.81
N ALA A 65 3.98 -16.80 -6.79
CA ALA A 65 2.73 -17.22 -7.45
C ALA A 65 1.52 -16.60 -6.74
N CYS A 66 0.46 -16.32 -7.49
CA CYS A 66 -0.83 -15.89 -6.94
C CYS A 66 -1.97 -16.64 -7.62
N LYS A 67 -3.17 -16.56 -7.04
CA LYS A 67 -4.35 -17.09 -7.71
C LYS A 67 -4.58 -16.31 -9.01
N PRO A 68 -4.78 -16.99 -10.16
CA PRO A 68 -5.07 -16.32 -11.41
C PRO A 68 -6.31 -15.45 -11.31
N ASP A 69 -6.32 -14.35 -12.05
CA ASP A 69 -7.53 -13.55 -12.26
C ASP A 69 -8.38 -14.17 -13.40
N LYS A 70 -9.53 -13.56 -13.70
CA LYS A 70 -10.40 -13.94 -14.83
C LYS A 70 -9.77 -13.60 -16.19
N PHE A 71 -8.75 -12.75 -16.20
CA PHE A 71 -8.06 -12.29 -17.40
C PHE A 71 -6.84 -13.15 -17.71
N HIS A 72 -6.55 -13.30 -19.00
CA HIS A 72 -5.34 -13.94 -19.51
C HIS A 72 -5.00 -13.31 -20.86
N SER A 73 -3.72 -13.33 -21.22
CA SER A 73 -3.25 -12.95 -22.55
C SER A 73 -2.89 -14.19 -23.35
N SER A 74 -3.25 -14.20 -24.63
CA SER A 74 -2.76 -15.18 -25.58
C SER A 74 -1.28 -14.90 -25.90
N GLU A 75 -0.62 -15.81 -26.62
CA GLU A 75 0.79 -15.65 -27.03
C GLU A 75 1.02 -14.43 -27.93
N ALA A 76 -0.02 -13.99 -28.66
CA ALA A 76 0.03 -12.88 -29.61
C ALA A 76 -0.08 -11.50 -28.95
N ASP A 77 -0.62 -11.42 -27.72
CA ASP A 77 -0.95 -10.14 -27.08
C ASP A 77 0.25 -9.43 -26.40
N PRO A 78 1.13 -10.11 -25.65
CA PRO A 78 2.19 -9.44 -24.89
C PRO A 78 3.44 -9.14 -25.73
N GLY A 79 3.46 -9.51 -27.02
CA GLY A 79 4.64 -9.35 -27.89
C GLY A 79 5.85 -10.22 -27.48
N THR A 80 5.64 -11.17 -26.55
CA THR A 80 6.68 -12.07 -26.01
C THR A 80 6.60 -13.49 -26.56
N ASN A 81 5.62 -13.81 -27.41
CA ASN A 81 5.29 -15.18 -27.86
C ASN A 81 5.11 -16.17 -26.69
N GLN A 82 4.62 -15.67 -25.55
CA GLN A 82 4.35 -16.46 -24.36
C GLN A 82 3.00 -16.00 -23.79
N PRO A 83 2.12 -16.92 -23.34
CA PRO A 83 0.87 -16.51 -22.72
C PRO A 83 1.12 -15.93 -21.33
N PHE A 84 0.28 -14.98 -20.89
CA PHE A 84 0.33 -14.44 -19.54
C PHE A 84 -0.97 -14.72 -18.79
N LYS A 85 -0.90 -15.54 -17.74
CA LYS A 85 -2.07 -16.05 -17.01
C LYS A 85 -2.44 -15.22 -15.79
N PHE A 86 -1.68 -14.17 -15.47
CA PHE A 86 -1.83 -13.39 -14.24
C PHE A 86 -1.81 -14.24 -12.96
N ASP A 87 -1.05 -15.34 -12.99
CA ASP A 87 -0.90 -16.35 -11.93
C ASP A 87 0.35 -16.11 -11.05
N ARG A 88 0.96 -14.93 -11.18
CA ARG A 88 2.10 -14.47 -10.40
C ARG A 88 1.95 -12.98 -10.08
N LEU A 89 2.56 -12.56 -8.98
CA LEU A 89 2.73 -11.14 -8.67
C LEU A 89 3.86 -10.52 -9.51
N GLY A 90 3.98 -9.20 -9.41
CA GLY A 90 5.13 -8.46 -9.93
C GLY A 90 6.33 -8.47 -8.98
N VAL A 91 7.36 -7.72 -9.36
CA VAL A 91 8.51 -7.44 -8.49
C VAL A 91 8.02 -6.70 -7.23
N ARG A 92 8.71 -6.90 -6.10
CA ARG A 92 8.36 -6.25 -4.84
C ARG A 92 8.50 -4.72 -4.95
N VAL A 93 7.60 -4.04 -4.27
CA VAL A 93 7.62 -2.59 -4.07
C VAL A 93 7.58 -2.29 -2.57
N PRO A 94 8.17 -1.17 -2.12
CA PRO A 94 8.05 -0.77 -0.71
C PRO A 94 6.59 -0.46 -0.34
N ALA A 95 6.24 -0.75 0.91
CA ALA A 95 4.95 -0.38 1.49
C ALA A 95 5.15 -0.02 2.97
N ILE A 96 4.66 1.15 3.36
CA ILE A 96 4.77 1.66 4.74
C ILE A 96 3.38 2.09 5.21
N LEU A 97 2.93 1.51 6.33
CA LEU A 97 1.71 1.91 7.01
C LEU A 97 2.06 2.69 8.28
N ILE A 98 1.54 3.90 8.39
CA ILE A 98 1.86 4.85 9.46
C ILE A 98 0.57 5.18 10.23
N SER A 99 0.57 4.90 11.52
CA SER A 99 -0.53 5.23 12.43
C SER A 99 -0.02 5.18 13.88
N PRO A 100 -0.56 5.99 14.80
CA PRO A 100 -0.16 5.90 16.20
C PRO A 100 -0.61 4.62 16.90
N TRP A 101 -1.44 3.80 16.24
CA TRP A 101 -1.94 2.52 16.76
C TRP A 101 -1.07 1.31 16.39
N ILE A 102 0.07 1.54 15.73
CA ILE A 102 1.02 0.49 15.32
C ILE A 102 2.20 0.45 16.29
N PRO A 103 2.60 -0.73 16.83
CA PRO A 103 3.78 -0.85 17.68
C PRO A 103 5.05 -0.33 17.01
N ARG A 104 5.96 0.25 17.81
CA ARG A 104 7.26 0.72 17.31
C ARG A 104 8.06 -0.47 16.75
N ASN A 105 8.84 -0.23 15.68
CA ASN A 105 9.70 -1.22 15.04
C ASN A 105 8.95 -2.46 14.53
N THR A 106 7.72 -2.27 14.03
CA THR A 106 6.94 -3.35 13.43
C THR A 106 7.41 -3.59 12.00
N VAL A 107 7.79 -4.83 11.70
CA VAL A 107 8.02 -5.33 10.33
C VAL A 107 7.02 -6.44 10.09
N VAL A 108 6.30 -6.38 8.97
CA VAL A 108 5.28 -7.37 8.61
C VAL A 108 5.83 -8.23 7.47
N ASP A 109 5.83 -9.55 7.66
CA ASP A 109 6.37 -10.55 6.73
C ASP A 109 5.28 -11.27 5.92
N ARG A 110 4.06 -10.72 5.90
CA ARG A 110 2.94 -11.18 5.08
C ARG A 110 3.08 -10.69 3.63
N VAL A 111 2.46 -11.42 2.70
CA VAL A 111 2.44 -11.03 1.29
C VAL A 111 1.26 -10.09 1.05
N PHE A 112 1.58 -8.88 0.60
CA PHE A 112 0.61 -7.90 0.12
C PHE A 112 0.83 -7.66 -1.38
N ASP A 113 -0.25 -7.32 -2.08
CA ASP A 113 -0.19 -6.80 -3.45
C ASP A 113 -1.05 -5.53 -3.55
N HIS A 114 -1.10 -4.91 -4.73
CA HIS A 114 -1.90 -3.70 -4.90
C HIS A 114 -3.40 -3.89 -4.65
N ALA A 115 -3.93 -5.11 -4.79
CA ALA A 115 -5.32 -5.40 -4.47
C ALA A 115 -5.59 -5.47 -2.96
N SER A 116 -4.54 -5.52 -2.12
CA SER A 116 -4.68 -5.37 -0.66
C SER A 116 -5.28 -4.03 -0.26
N ILE A 117 -5.10 -2.98 -1.06
CA ILE A 117 -5.66 -1.65 -0.81
C ILE A 117 -7.19 -1.67 -0.96
N PRO A 118 -7.77 -1.96 -2.15
CA PRO A 118 -9.21 -2.06 -2.30
C PRO A 118 -9.81 -3.20 -1.46
N ALA A 119 -9.10 -4.31 -1.23
CA ALA A 119 -9.58 -5.36 -0.33
C ALA A 119 -9.76 -4.86 1.12
N THR A 120 -8.80 -4.07 1.62
CA THR A 120 -8.90 -3.44 2.95
C THR A 120 -10.07 -2.47 3.01
N LEU A 121 -10.23 -1.60 2.01
CA LEU A 121 -11.34 -0.63 1.96
C LEU A 121 -12.71 -1.32 1.86
N ALA A 122 -12.83 -2.32 0.98
CA ALA A 122 -14.08 -3.06 0.81
C ALA A 122 -14.47 -3.79 2.10
N LYS A 123 -13.51 -4.42 2.78
CA LYS A 123 -13.76 -5.10 4.05
C LYS A 123 -14.15 -4.13 5.16
N PHE A 124 -13.55 -2.94 5.17
CA PHE A 124 -13.79 -1.95 6.23
C PHE A 124 -15.09 -1.16 6.03
N PHE A 125 -15.45 -0.81 4.78
CA PHE A 125 -16.55 0.11 4.49
C PHE A 125 -17.75 -0.50 3.74
N LEU A 126 -17.54 -1.55 2.94
CA LEU A 126 -18.52 -1.98 1.94
C LEU A 126 -19.19 -3.32 2.24
N ALA A 127 -18.90 -3.96 3.38
CA ALA A 127 -19.52 -5.19 3.88
C ALA A 127 -19.97 -6.20 2.80
N ASP A 128 -19.12 -7.19 2.50
CA ASP A 128 -19.40 -8.31 1.59
C ASP A 128 -19.86 -7.92 0.16
N ASP A 129 -19.13 -6.99 -0.48
CA ASP A 129 -19.33 -6.68 -1.91
C ASP A 129 -19.09 -7.92 -2.79
N PRO A 130 -20.12 -8.41 -3.53
CA PRO A 130 -20.01 -9.55 -4.42
C PRO A 130 -19.27 -9.25 -5.73
N ASN A 131 -19.00 -7.98 -6.05
CA ASN A 131 -18.36 -7.58 -7.31
C ASN A 131 -16.83 -7.55 -7.25
N ARG A 132 -16.24 -7.89 -6.11
CA ARG A 132 -14.79 -7.97 -5.96
C ARG A 132 -14.17 -8.96 -6.95
N SER A 133 -13.07 -8.53 -7.55
CA SER A 133 -12.24 -9.39 -8.38
C SER A 133 -11.71 -10.58 -7.57
N PRO A 134 -11.41 -11.71 -8.22
CA PRO A 134 -10.66 -12.79 -7.56
C PRO A 134 -9.40 -12.29 -6.88
N ARG A 135 -8.69 -11.32 -7.46
CA ARG A 135 -7.47 -10.76 -6.85
C ARG A 135 -7.76 -10.08 -5.51
N GLU A 136 -8.76 -9.20 -5.45
CA GLU A 136 -9.18 -8.54 -4.20
C GLU A 136 -9.69 -9.52 -3.14
N ILE A 137 -10.39 -10.58 -3.54
CA ILE A 137 -10.90 -11.60 -2.61
C ILE A 137 -9.76 -12.38 -1.95
N ASN A 138 -8.67 -12.62 -2.69
CA ASN A 138 -7.55 -13.45 -2.22
C ASN A 138 -6.38 -12.60 -1.69
N ALA A 139 -6.44 -11.27 -1.80
CA ALA A 139 -5.44 -10.37 -1.27
C ALA A 139 -5.49 -10.30 0.26
N ASP A 140 -4.33 -10.07 0.87
CA ASP A 140 -4.27 -9.80 2.30
C ASP A 140 -4.75 -8.36 2.61
N VAL A 141 -5.08 -8.08 3.87
CA VAL A 141 -5.57 -6.77 4.32
C VAL A 141 -4.66 -6.19 5.39
N PHE A 142 -4.56 -4.86 5.41
CA PHE A 142 -3.78 -4.11 6.38
C PHE A 142 -4.52 -3.93 7.71
N ILE A 143 -5.84 -3.76 7.63
CA ILE A 143 -6.71 -3.41 8.75
C ILE A 143 -7.96 -4.28 8.65
N GLU A 144 -8.33 -4.88 9.77
CA GLU A 144 -9.59 -5.61 9.89
C GLU A 144 -10.67 -4.67 10.47
N PRO A 145 -11.92 -4.75 10.01
CA PRO A 145 -13.01 -3.99 10.62
C PRO A 145 -13.17 -4.40 12.08
N ASN A 146 -13.57 -3.47 12.95
CA ASN A 146 -13.85 -3.74 14.37
C ASN A 146 -15.15 -4.54 14.60
N VAL A 147 -15.62 -5.29 13.59
CA VAL A 147 -16.84 -6.09 13.64
C VAL A 147 -16.42 -7.55 13.74
N ALA A 148 -16.84 -8.24 14.80
CA ALA A 148 -16.43 -9.62 15.05
C ALA A 148 -16.99 -10.59 13.98
N PRO A 149 -16.23 -11.64 13.60
CA PRO A 149 -14.90 -11.99 14.11
C PRO A 149 -13.77 -11.18 13.44
N VAL A 150 -12.93 -10.54 14.27
CA VAL A 150 -11.71 -9.84 13.84
C VAL A 150 -10.55 -10.82 13.88
N ASP A 151 -9.83 -10.99 12.77
CA ASP A 151 -8.55 -11.71 12.80
C ASP A 151 -7.46 -10.78 13.34
N ALA A 152 -7.17 -10.91 14.63
CA ALA A 152 -6.18 -10.08 15.31
C ALA A 152 -4.78 -10.16 14.69
N ASN A 153 -4.43 -11.25 14.00
CA ASN A 153 -3.12 -11.39 13.35
C ASN A 153 -3.02 -10.58 12.05
N ARG A 154 -4.15 -10.18 11.47
CA ARG A 154 -4.23 -9.41 10.22
C ARG A 154 -4.43 -7.92 10.46
N ASN A 155 -4.93 -7.54 11.64
CA ASN A 155 -5.10 -6.15 12.01
C ASN A 155 -3.78 -5.51 12.48
N LEU A 156 -3.20 -4.63 11.65
CA LEU A 156 -1.96 -3.94 11.99
C LEU A 156 -2.16 -2.81 13.02
N LEU A 157 -3.38 -2.30 13.18
CA LEU A 157 -3.71 -1.30 14.20
C LEU A 157 -4.02 -2.02 15.53
N SER A 158 -2.97 -2.53 16.19
CA SER A 158 -3.10 -3.48 17.29
C SER A 158 -3.00 -2.89 18.70
N LEU A 159 -2.55 -1.65 18.85
CA LEU A 159 -2.34 -1.05 20.17
C LEU A 159 -3.65 -0.62 20.84
N ALA A 160 -3.77 -0.90 22.14
CA ALA A 160 -4.88 -0.41 22.96
C ALA A 160 -4.76 1.08 23.30
N ASN A 161 -3.53 1.60 23.38
CA ASN A 161 -3.23 2.99 23.68
C ASN A 161 -2.46 3.63 22.53
N MET A 162 -2.83 4.87 22.22
CA MET A 162 -2.19 5.66 21.17
C MET A 162 -0.74 5.97 21.56
N ARG A 163 0.19 5.82 20.60
CA ARG A 163 1.58 6.25 20.79
C ARG A 163 1.71 7.78 20.77
N ASP A 164 2.51 8.29 21.70
CA ASP A 164 2.92 9.69 21.82
C ASP A 164 4.38 9.92 21.38
N ASP A 165 5.12 8.84 21.18
CA ASP A 165 6.55 8.80 20.85
C ASP A 165 6.88 8.88 19.34
N CYS A 166 5.87 9.18 18.52
CA CYS A 166 6.03 9.31 17.07
C CYS A 166 6.76 10.61 16.71
N PRO A 167 7.74 10.55 15.77
CA PRO A 167 8.65 11.65 15.48
C PRO A 167 7.92 12.89 14.95
N THR A 168 8.57 14.03 15.11
CA THR A 168 8.15 15.29 14.52
C THR A 168 9.34 15.91 13.81
N PHE A 169 9.13 16.36 12.59
CA PHE A 169 10.16 16.97 11.75
C PHE A 169 9.90 18.47 11.62
N ASP A 170 10.96 19.23 11.36
CA ASP A 170 10.85 20.59 10.86
C ASP A 170 10.88 20.49 9.33
N VAL A 171 9.72 20.71 8.72
CA VAL A 171 9.46 20.64 7.27
C VAL A 171 8.89 21.97 6.84
#